data_AF-C0BCN7-F1
#
_entry.id   AF-C0BCN7-F1
#
_cell.length_a   1.000
_cell.length_b   1.000
_cell.length_c   1.000
_cell.angle_alpha   90.00
_cell.angle_beta   90.00
_cell.angle_gamma   90.00
#
_symmetry.space_group_name_H-M   'P 1'
#
loop_
_entity.id
_entity.type
_entity.pdbx_description
1 polymer ?
#
loop_
_entity_poly.entity_id
_entity_poly.type
_entity_poly.pdbx_seq_one_letter_code
_entity_poly.pdbx_strand_id
1 'polypeptide(L)'
;MLLTQTAAGSEVEATVQDTVDTITGFNKFIQEKGPDLIAFGIRILMALLIFIICHKVINWIRKITRASMERANSDTGARQFVDSLLKYGLHILLFLAIINSLGVESASIAATVASAGVAVGLALQGSLSNLAGGMLILFFEAFCCRRLYYRRQPWQ
;
A
#
# COMPACT_ATOMS: atom_id res chain seq x y z
N MET A 1 -11.98 38.00 -68.19
CA MET A 1 -11.69 36.61 -67.77
C MET A 1 -10.61 36.57 -66.67
N LEU A 2 -10.68 37.44 -65.64
CA LEU A 2 -9.61 37.57 -64.63
C LEU A 2 -10.07 37.92 -63.20
N LEU A 3 -11.38 37.98 -62.91
CA LEU A 3 -11.87 38.39 -61.59
C LEU A 3 -12.55 37.27 -60.77
N THR A 4 -12.76 36.09 -61.35
CA THR A 4 -13.46 34.97 -60.68
C THR A 4 -12.54 34.00 -59.93
N GLN A 5 -11.21 34.14 -60.02
CA GLN A 5 -10.26 33.27 -59.29
C GLN A 5 -9.87 33.79 -57.89
N THR A 6 -10.04 35.09 -57.61
CA THR A 6 -9.57 35.67 -56.33
C THR A 6 -10.54 35.44 -55.16
N ALA A 7 -11.85 35.32 -55.44
CA ALA A 7 -12.87 35.10 -54.39
C ALA A 7 -12.90 33.67 -53.84
N ALA A 8 -12.39 32.68 -54.59
CA ALA A 8 -12.30 31.29 -54.12
C ALA A 8 -11.03 31.00 -53.29
N GLY A 9 -10.00 31.85 -53.39
CA GLY A 9 -8.73 31.66 -52.67
C GLY A 9 -8.83 31.94 -51.17
N SER A 10 -9.61 32.94 -50.76
CA SER A 10 -9.74 33.36 -49.36
C SER A 10 -10.55 32.42 -48.48
N GLU A 11 -11.52 31.70 -49.06
CA GLU A 11 -12.38 30.74 -48.33
C GLU A 11 -11.68 29.37 -48.17
N VAL A 12 -10.85 29.01 -49.16
CA VAL A 12 -10.00 27.82 -49.13
C VAL A 12 -8.85 28.01 -48.14
N GLU A 13 -8.24 29.20 -48.04
CA GLU A 13 -7.22 29.48 -47.02
C GLU A 13 -7.76 29.39 -45.58
N ALA A 14 -8.97 29.89 -45.31
CA ALA A 14 -9.58 29.81 -43.97
C ALA A 14 -9.96 28.37 -43.57
N THR A 15 -10.46 27.57 -44.52
CA THR A 15 -10.85 26.16 -44.27
C THR A 15 -9.61 25.26 -44.19
N VAL A 16 -8.58 25.54 -44.99
CA VAL A 16 -7.28 24.86 -44.92
C VAL A 16 -6.58 25.19 -43.60
N GLN A 17 -6.69 26.42 -43.09
CA GLN A 17 -6.08 26.81 -41.81
C GLN A 17 -6.78 26.14 -40.60
N ASP A 18 -8.11 26.07 -40.57
CA ASP A 18 -8.88 25.36 -39.52
C ASP A 18 -8.63 23.84 -39.52
N THR A 19 -8.44 23.27 -40.71
CA THR A 19 -8.03 21.87 -40.89
C THR A 19 -6.59 21.65 -40.42
N VAL A 20 -5.67 22.59 -40.69
CA VAL A 20 -4.27 22.52 -40.24
C VAL A 20 -4.17 22.69 -38.71
N ASP A 21 -4.94 23.58 -38.08
CA ASP A 21 -4.95 23.78 -36.63
C ASP A 21 -5.57 22.60 -35.87
N THR A 22 -6.63 21.98 -36.40
CA THR A 22 -7.23 20.77 -35.82
C THR A 22 -6.26 19.59 -35.92
N ILE A 23 -5.65 19.34 -37.08
CA ILE A 23 -4.70 18.24 -37.28
C ILE A 23 -3.44 18.45 -36.43
N THR A 24 -2.95 19.70 -36.32
CA THR A 24 -1.78 20.02 -35.51
C THR A 24 -2.08 19.99 -34.00
N GLY A 25 -3.30 20.34 -33.58
CA GLY A 25 -3.77 20.26 -32.20
C GLY A 25 -3.90 18.83 -31.69
N PHE A 26 -4.49 17.92 -32.48
CA PHE A 26 -4.52 16.49 -32.16
C PHE A 26 -3.12 15.87 -32.18
N ASN A 27 -2.28 16.24 -33.15
CA ASN A 27 -0.88 15.79 -33.19
C ASN A 27 -0.07 16.34 -32.01
N LYS A 28 -0.32 17.57 -31.53
CA LYS A 28 0.28 18.12 -30.30
C LYS A 28 -0.20 17.38 -29.06
N PHE A 29 -1.49 17.13 -28.88
CA PHE A 29 -1.99 16.38 -27.71
C PHE A 29 -1.46 14.94 -27.66
N ILE A 30 -1.33 14.28 -28.81
CA ILE A 30 -0.75 12.94 -28.93
C ILE A 30 0.77 12.96 -28.77
N GLN A 31 1.49 13.96 -29.28
CA GLN A 31 2.95 14.08 -29.10
C GLN A 31 3.35 14.57 -27.69
N GLU A 32 2.51 15.36 -27.03
CA GLU A 32 2.78 15.95 -25.71
C GLU A 32 2.40 15.02 -24.55
N LYS A 33 1.49 14.05 -24.77
CA LYS A 33 1.08 13.03 -23.77
C LYS A 33 1.34 11.57 -24.18
N GLY A 34 1.62 11.31 -25.46
CA GLY A 34 1.88 9.97 -26.00
C GLY A 34 3.11 9.24 -25.44
N PRO A 35 4.27 9.90 -25.23
CA PRO A 35 5.43 9.20 -24.66
C PRO A 35 5.21 8.79 -23.19
N ASP A 36 4.39 9.52 -22.44
CA ASP A 36 4.05 9.17 -21.05
C ASP A 36 3.19 7.91 -20.94
N LEU A 37 2.26 7.69 -21.89
CA LEU A 37 1.35 6.53 -21.88
C LEU A 37 2.08 5.20 -22.14
N ILE A 38 3.06 5.19 -23.05
CA ILE A 38 3.87 4.01 -23.37
C ILE A 38 4.83 3.68 -22.22
N ALA A 39 5.44 4.70 -21.61
CA ALA A 39 6.21 4.55 -20.38
C ALA A 39 5.34 4.02 -19.22
N PHE A 40 4.09 4.46 -19.12
CA PHE A 40 3.12 3.96 -18.15
C PHE A 40 2.80 2.48 -18.34
N GLY A 41 2.64 2.03 -19.59
CA GLY A 41 2.42 0.62 -19.93
C GLY A 41 3.57 -0.31 -19.49
N ILE A 42 4.82 0.09 -19.71
CA ILE A 42 6.00 -0.65 -19.23
C ILE A 42 6.11 -0.62 -17.70
N ARG A 43 5.79 0.51 -17.07
CA ARG A 43 5.74 0.62 -15.60
C ARG A 43 4.67 -0.28 -14.99
N ILE A 44 3.49 -0.38 -15.61
CA ILE A 44 2.44 -1.34 -15.24
C ILE A 44 2.96 -2.78 -15.32
N LEU A 45 3.69 -3.12 -16.37
CA LEU A 45 4.24 -4.46 -16.55
C LEU A 45 5.26 -4.80 -15.44
N MET A 46 6.16 -3.87 -15.11
CA MET A 46 7.08 -4.01 -13.97
C MET A 46 6.34 -4.07 -12.62
N ALA A 47 5.32 -3.23 -12.42
CA ALA A 47 4.50 -3.23 -11.21
C ALA A 47 3.78 -4.57 -11.03
N LEU A 48 3.30 -5.19 -12.12
CA LEU A 48 2.65 -6.49 -12.10
C LEU A 48 3.63 -7.62 -11.73
N LEU A 49 4.86 -7.57 -12.24
CA LEU A 49 5.93 -8.50 -11.84
C LEU A 49 6.23 -8.42 -10.34
N ILE A 50 6.39 -7.19 -9.84
CA ILE A 50 6.62 -6.91 -8.41
C ILE A 50 5.43 -7.37 -7.57
N PHE A 51 4.21 -7.13 -8.04
CA PHE A 51 2.99 -7.56 -7.36
C PHE A 51 2.97 -9.07 -7.12
N ILE A 52 3.33 -9.87 -8.12
CA ILE A 52 3.38 -11.33 -7.98
C ILE A 52 4.39 -11.75 -6.91
N ILE A 53 5.58 -11.14 -6.91
CA ILE A 53 6.64 -11.43 -5.93
C ILE A 53 6.17 -11.06 -4.53
N CYS A 54 5.67 -9.85 -4.34
CA CYS A 54 5.19 -9.38 -3.04
C CYS A 54 3.99 -10.20 -2.54
N HIS A 55 3.04 -10.55 -3.40
CA HIS A 55 1.91 -11.41 -3.02
C HIS A 55 2.39 -12.78 -2.52
N LYS A 56 3.38 -13.38 -3.19
CA LYS A 56 3.99 -14.63 -2.71
C LYS A 56 4.70 -14.47 -1.37
N VAL A 57 5.45 -13.38 -1.18
CA VAL A 57 6.10 -13.07 0.11
C VAL A 57 5.06 -12.95 1.23
N ILE A 58 3.93 -12.30 0.97
CA ILE A 58 2.86 -12.12 1.96
C ILE A 58 2.25 -13.46 2.37
N ASN A 59 1.92 -14.32 1.40
CA ASN A 59 1.41 -15.65 1.72
C ASN A 59 2.45 -16.51 2.45
N TRP A 60 3.73 -16.34 2.14
CA TRP A 60 4.80 -17.06 2.83
C TRP A 60 4.96 -16.62 4.29
N ILE A 61 4.99 -15.31 4.54
CA ILE A 61 5.02 -14.73 5.90
C ILE A 61 3.82 -15.23 6.72
N ARG A 62 2.60 -15.17 6.14
CA ARG A 62 1.38 -15.64 6.83
C ARG A 62 1.45 -17.13 7.18
N LYS A 63 2.03 -17.96 6.31
CA LYS A 63 2.21 -19.39 6.56
C LYS A 63 3.18 -19.65 7.71
N ILE A 64 4.31 -18.93 7.73
CA ILE A 64 5.31 -19.02 8.81
C ILE A 64 4.69 -18.57 10.14
N THR A 65 3.97 -17.45 10.14
CA THR A 65 3.34 -16.93 11.36
C THR A 65 2.26 -17.88 11.89
N ARG A 66 1.44 -18.49 11.02
CA ARG A 66 0.45 -19.50 11.46
C ARG A 66 1.11 -20.75 12.03
N ALA A 67 2.19 -21.23 11.41
CA ALA A 67 2.93 -22.39 11.90
C ALA A 67 3.61 -22.11 13.26
N SER A 68 4.15 -20.90 13.43
CA SER A 68 4.77 -20.47 14.69
C SER A 68 3.75 -20.43 15.83
N MET A 69 2.57 -19.85 15.60
CA MET A 69 1.52 -19.75 16.62
C MET A 69 0.87 -21.09 16.99
N GLU A 70 0.82 -22.04 16.06
CA GLU A 70 0.37 -23.40 16.36
C GLU A 70 1.33 -24.14 17.29
N ARG A 71 2.64 -23.93 17.11
CA ARG A 71 3.68 -24.46 18.01
C ARG A 71 3.70 -23.80 19.38
N ALA A 72 3.34 -22.52 19.44
CA ALA A 72 3.39 -21.73 20.66
C ALA A 72 2.18 -21.91 21.60
N ASN A 73 1.20 -22.76 21.24
CA ASN A 73 -0.05 -22.97 22.00
C ASN A 73 -0.69 -21.64 22.45
N SER A 74 -0.62 -20.63 21.57
CA SER A 74 -1.03 -19.27 21.91
C SER A 74 -2.54 -19.18 22.02
N ASP A 75 -3.02 -18.40 22.99
CA ASP A 75 -4.43 -18.14 23.21
C ASP A 75 -5.10 -17.66 21.91
N THR A 76 -6.31 -18.15 21.66
CA THR A 76 -7.10 -17.88 20.47
C THR A 76 -7.22 -16.38 20.20
N GLY A 77 -7.33 -15.55 21.26
CA GLY A 77 -7.41 -14.09 21.12
C GLY A 77 -6.13 -13.46 20.57
N ALA A 78 -4.96 -13.84 21.09
CA ALA A 78 -3.67 -13.34 20.61
C ALA A 78 -3.40 -13.77 19.15
N ARG A 79 -3.81 -15.00 18.81
CA ARG A 79 -3.66 -15.53 17.45
C ARG A 79 -4.48 -14.77 16.42
N GLN A 80 -5.73 -14.46 16.76
CA GLN A 80 -6.61 -13.70 15.88
C GLN A 80 -6.17 -12.24 15.73
N PHE A 81 -5.64 -11.64 16.80
CA PHE A 81 -5.07 -10.30 16.77
C PHE A 81 -3.90 -10.20 15.80
N VAL A 82 -2.90 -11.08 15.93
CA VAL A 82 -1.69 -11.06 15.08
C VAL A 82 -2.01 -11.45 13.62
N ASP A 83 -2.87 -12.44 13.38
CA ASP A 83 -3.29 -12.81 12.01
C ASP A 83 -4.02 -11.66 11.31
N SER A 84 -4.88 -10.94 12.04
CA SER A 84 -5.57 -9.76 11.52
C SER A 84 -4.59 -8.62 11.23
N LEU A 85 -3.70 -8.29 12.18
CA LEU A 85 -2.72 -7.21 12.02
C LEU A 85 -1.78 -7.46 10.84
N LEU A 86 -1.28 -8.70 10.69
CA LEU A 86 -0.47 -9.09 9.54
C LEU A 86 -1.26 -9.06 8.24
N LYS A 87 -2.51 -9.55 8.24
CA LYS A 87 -3.36 -9.54 7.04
C LYS A 87 -3.55 -8.11 6.54
N TYR A 88 -4.01 -7.19 7.39
CA TYR A 88 -4.26 -5.82 6.97
C TYR A 88 -2.96 -5.03 6.73
N GLY A 89 -1.95 -5.16 7.59
CA GLY A 89 -0.68 -4.45 7.47
C GLY A 89 0.08 -4.80 6.18
N LEU A 90 0.21 -6.10 5.86
CA LEU A 90 0.89 -6.52 4.64
C LEU A 90 0.11 -6.13 3.37
N HIS A 91 -1.22 -6.14 3.40
CA HIS A 91 -2.03 -5.70 2.25
C HIS A 91 -1.93 -4.19 2.02
N ILE A 92 -1.90 -3.37 3.08
CA ILE A 92 -1.71 -1.92 2.95
C ILE A 92 -0.33 -1.62 2.35
N LEU A 93 0.72 -2.28 2.83
CA LEU A 93 2.07 -2.11 2.31
C LEU A 93 2.18 -2.55 0.83
N LEU A 94 1.53 -3.67 0.48
CA LEU A 94 1.42 -4.13 -0.91
C LEU A 94 0.75 -3.08 -1.80
N PHE A 95 -0.39 -2.55 -1.35
CA PHE A 95 -1.15 -1.56 -2.12
C PHE A 95 -0.31 -0.29 -2.37
N LEU A 96 0.40 0.18 -1.33
CA LEU A 96 1.28 1.33 -1.43
C LEU A 96 2.46 1.09 -2.40
N ALA A 97 3.00 -0.13 -2.43
CA ALA A 97 4.07 -0.51 -3.35
C ALA A 97 3.61 -0.57 -4.82
N ILE A 98 2.38 -1.06 -5.07
CA ILE A 98 1.77 -1.07 -6.41
C ILE A 98 1.62 0.37 -6.91
N ILE A 99 1.03 1.25 -6.09
CA ILE A 99 0.80 2.66 -6.44
C ILE A 99 2.12 3.39 -6.70
N ASN A 100 3.15 3.16 -5.88
CA ASN A 100 4.49 3.73 -6.14
C ASN A 100 5.06 3.29 -7.48
N SER A 101 4.89 2.01 -7.82
CA SER A 101 5.40 1.45 -9.09
C SER A 101 4.68 2.02 -10.32
N LEU A 102 3.43 2.48 -10.15
CA LEU A 102 2.66 3.15 -11.19
C LEU A 102 3.09 4.61 -11.41
N GLY A 103 3.97 5.17 -10.57
CA GLY A 103 4.47 6.54 -10.71
C GLY A 103 3.43 7.62 -10.40
N VAL A 104 2.37 7.28 -9.67
CA VAL A 104 1.43 8.25 -9.09
C VAL A 104 2.13 9.01 -7.98
N GLU A 105 1.74 10.26 -7.72
CA GLU A 105 2.27 11.09 -6.62
C GLU A 105 2.06 10.38 -5.26
N SER A 106 3.05 9.59 -4.86
CA SER A 106 2.93 8.66 -3.74
C SER A 106 2.96 9.35 -2.38
N ALA A 107 3.38 10.63 -2.34
CA ALA A 107 3.44 11.44 -1.12
C ALA A 107 2.07 11.68 -0.48
N SER A 108 1.06 12.06 -1.26
CA SER A 108 -0.31 12.32 -0.76
C SER A 108 -0.97 11.04 -0.22
N ILE A 109 -0.77 9.92 -0.92
CA ILE A 109 -1.31 8.62 -0.55
C ILE A 109 -0.58 8.09 0.69
N ALA A 110 0.75 8.22 0.76
CA ALA A 110 1.54 7.86 1.92
C ALA A 110 1.15 8.71 3.15
N ALA A 111 0.89 10.01 2.99
CA ALA A 111 0.42 10.88 4.07
C ALA A 111 -0.95 10.42 4.61
N THR A 112 -1.86 10.03 3.72
CA THR A 112 -3.19 9.53 4.11
C THR A 112 -3.08 8.18 4.83
N VAL A 113 -2.28 7.24 4.31
CA VAL A 113 -2.04 5.94 4.94
C VAL A 113 -1.32 6.11 6.28
N ALA A 114 -0.37 7.03 6.39
CA ALA A 114 0.30 7.35 7.65
C ALA A 114 -0.70 7.87 8.69
N SER A 115 -1.56 8.82 8.30
CA SER A 115 -2.61 9.36 9.16
C SER A 115 -3.58 8.28 9.64
N ALA A 116 -4.03 7.42 8.72
CA ALA A 116 -4.89 6.27 9.04
C ALA A 116 -4.17 5.27 9.96
N GLY A 117 -2.89 5.01 9.73
CA GLY A 117 -2.06 4.13 10.54
C GLY A 117 -1.93 4.64 11.98
N VAL A 118 -1.74 5.96 12.17
CA VAL A 118 -1.75 6.59 13.49
C VAL A 118 -3.11 6.41 14.18
N ALA A 119 -4.21 6.68 13.48
CA ALA A 119 -5.55 6.51 14.04
C ALA A 119 -5.83 5.06 14.46
N VAL A 120 -5.46 4.08 13.63
CA VAL A 120 -5.57 2.65 13.95
C VAL A 120 -4.67 2.29 15.14
N GLY A 121 -3.44 2.82 15.19
CA GLY A 121 -2.53 2.61 16.31
C GLY A 121 -3.08 3.12 17.64
N LEU A 122 -3.68 4.31 17.65
CA LEU A 122 -4.35 4.88 18.82
C LEU A 122 -5.56 4.04 19.24
N ALA A 123 -6.34 3.54 18.29
CA ALA A 123 -7.46 2.64 18.58
C ALA A 123 -6.99 1.30 19.19
N LEU A 124 -5.85 0.79 18.75
CA LEU A 124 -5.27 -0.47 19.23
C LEU A 124 -4.47 -0.32 20.53
N GLN A 125 -4.12 0.91 20.93
CA GLN A 125 -3.31 1.20 22.11
C GLN A 125 -3.84 0.54 23.38
N GLY A 126 -5.16 0.55 23.59
CA GLY A 126 -5.79 -0.06 24.76
C GLY A 126 -5.67 -1.59 24.79
N SER A 127 -5.89 -2.26 23.65
CA SER A 127 -5.81 -3.72 23.56
C SER A 127 -4.37 -4.22 23.72
N LEU A 128 -3.39 -3.52 23.15
CA LEU A 128 -1.97 -3.85 23.32
C LEU A 128 -1.49 -3.63 24.75
N SER A 129 -1.92 -2.54 25.39
CA SER A 129 -1.56 -2.24 26.78
C SER A 129 -2.05 -3.33 27.73
N ASN A 130 -3.26 -3.86 27.50
CA ASN A 130 -3.79 -4.99 28.26
C ASN A 130 -2.95 -6.27 28.06
N LEU A 131 -2.56 -6.59 26.82
CA LEU A 131 -1.72 -7.75 26.51
C LEU A 131 -0.33 -7.62 27.16
N ALA A 132 0.29 -6.45 27.07
CA ALA A 132 1.58 -6.16 27.69
C ALA A 132 1.50 -6.22 29.22
N GLY A 133 0.42 -5.72 29.82
CA GLY A 133 0.16 -5.82 31.26
C GLY A 133 0.11 -7.27 31.73
N GLY A 134 -0.60 -8.14 31.00
CA GLY A 134 -0.65 -9.57 31.29
C GLY A 134 0.73 -10.25 31.23
N MET A 135 1.52 -9.96 30.19
CA MET A 135 2.86 -10.53 30.04
C MET A 135 3.85 -9.99 31.09
N LEU A 136 3.74 -8.70 31.45
CA LEU A 136 4.57 -8.06 32.47
C LEU A 136 4.30 -8.62 33.87
N ILE A 137 3.02 -8.88 34.20
CA ILE A 137 2.64 -9.54 35.46
C ILE A 137 3.29 -10.93 35.53
N LEU A 138 3.16 -11.74 34.48
CA LEU A 138 3.80 -13.07 34.44
C LEU A 138 5.33 -12.97 34.58
N PHE A 139 5.93 -11.96 33.96
CA PHE A 139 7.37 -11.74 34.06
C PHE A 139 7.80 -11.39 35.50
N PHE A 140 7.09 -10.49 36.17
CA PHE A 140 7.41 -10.10 37.56
C PHE A 140 7.01 -11.15 38.61
N GLU A 141 5.91 -11.88 38.41
CA GLU A 141 5.48 -12.95 39.31
C GLU A 141 6.48 -14.11 39.32
N ALA A 142 7.09 -14.44 38.18
CA ALA A 142 8.17 -15.42 38.09
C ALA A 142 9.38 -15.07 38.98
N PHE A 143 9.61 -13.80 39.31
CA PHE A 143 10.67 -13.37 40.24
C PHE A 143 10.18 -13.26 41.69
N CYS A 144 8.94 -12.83 41.93
CA CYS A 144 8.40 -12.66 43.28
C CYS A 144 8.04 -14.01 43.93
N CYS A 145 7.26 -14.85 43.25
CA CYS A 145 6.90 -16.18 43.75
C CYS A 145 8.11 -17.11 43.85
N ARG A 146 9.08 -17.03 42.93
CA ARG A 146 10.31 -17.85 43.02
C ARG A 146 11.16 -17.51 44.26
N ARG A 147 11.12 -16.28 44.77
CA ARG A 147 11.83 -15.88 45.99
C ARG A 147 11.06 -16.20 47.28
N LEU A 148 9.73 -16.31 47.21
CA LEU A 148 8.86 -16.64 48.36
C LEU A 148 8.55 -18.14 48.48
N TYR A 149 8.58 -18.91 47.39
CA TYR A 149 8.38 -20.36 47.41
C TYR A 149 9.49 -21.11 48.18
N TYR A 150 10.69 -20.50 48.30
CA TYR A 150 11.78 -21.07 49.11
C TYR A 150 11.65 -20.79 50.63
N ARG A 151 10.67 -19.98 51.06
CA ARG A 151 10.51 -19.56 52.47
C ARG A 151 9.24 -20.10 53.13
N ARG A 152 8.50 -20.98 52.44
CA ARG A 152 7.25 -21.60 52.92
C ARG A 152 7.25 -23.14 52.82
N GLN A 153 8.40 -23.77 53.08
CA GLN A 153 8.44 -25.17 53.49
C GLN A 153 8.30 -25.20 55.02
N PRO A 154 7.12 -25.53 55.59
CA PRO A 154 7.04 -25.80 57.02
C PRO A 154 7.74 -27.14 57.30
N TRP A 155 8.65 -27.13 58.26
CA TRP A 155 8.81 -28.32 59.08
C TRP A 155 7.56 -28.37 59.97
N GLN A 156 6.80 -29.47 59.89
CA GLN A 156 5.51 -29.79 60.54
C GLN A 156 4.27 -29.48 59.68
#